data_AF-A0A6N2R0R9-F1
#
_entry.id   AF-A0A6N2R0R9-F1
#
_cell.length_a   1.000
_cell.length_b   1.000
_cell.length_c   1.000
_cell.angle_alpha   90.00
_cell.angle_beta   90.00
_cell.angle_gamma   90.00
#
_symmetry.space_group_name_H-M   'P 1'
#
loop_
_entity.id
_entity.type
_entity.pdbx_description
1 polymer ?
#
loop_
_entity_poly.entity_id
_entity_poly.type
_entity_poly.pdbx_seq_one_letter_code
_entity_poly.pdbx_strand_id
1 'polypeptide(L)'
;MAVYNISAGHNPSGKVACGAVGLLDESRENRLVVKEIISLLRSAGHKVYDCTCSNGKSQGDVLKKIVAKCNKREVSLDVSIHFNSGRNDCSGDGKIAGAEVWCTASSGIKKRAAEKILKNMKKLGFTNRGIKTTGGLYYLNHTINKAILVEVCFVDDKDDCELYKKAGYKEVARAIAEGIAGEEIKQGKTSKYTAVKKTSSKEAVRWLQGKLNQCYTGTLPKLAEDGIWGPKTQEMLEAYWEQLNWRKGSYAGGKTCKALYKNRKK
;
A
#
# COMPACT_ATOMS: atom_id res chain seq x y z
N MET A 1 12.16 -15.96 -4.20
CA MET A 1 10.90 -15.34 -4.65
C MET A 1 9.74 -16.03 -3.94
N ALA A 2 8.85 -15.27 -3.30
CA ALA A 2 7.68 -15.80 -2.58
C ALA A 2 6.38 -15.28 -3.22
N VAL A 3 5.25 -15.92 -2.89
CA VAL A 3 3.93 -15.52 -3.39
C VAL A 3 3.05 -15.13 -2.21
N TYR A 4 2.39 -13.97 -2.29
CA TYR A 4 1.54 -13.44 -1.23
C TYR A 4 0.17 -13.02 -1.76
N ASN A 5 -0.84 -13.16 -0.92
CA ASN A 5 -2.14 -12.52 -1.09
C ASN A 5 -2.27 -11.44 -0.03
N ILE A 6 -2.62 -10.22 -0.44
CA ILE A 6 -2.83 -9.09 0.48
C ILE A 6 -4.25 -8.57 0.27
N SER A 7 -5.00 -8.34 1.34
CA SER A 7 -6.33 -7.74 1.29
C SER A 7 -6.46 -6.56 2.24
N ALA A 8 -7.16 -5.53 1.79
CA ALA A 8 -7.76 -4.57 2.72
C ALA A 8 -9.01 -5.20 3.32
N GLY A 9 -9.10 -5.18 4.64
CA GLY A 9 -10.33 -5.48 5.36
C GLY A 9 -11.47 -4.59 4.90
N HIS A 10 -12.69 -5.09 5.08
CA HIS A 10 -13.93 -4.34 4.86
C HIS A 10 -14.21 -3.92 3.41
N ASN A 11 -15.38 -3.32 3.21
CA ASN A 11 -15.79 -2.70 1.97
C ASN A 11 -15.15 -1.30 1.78
N PRO A 12 -15.39 -0.58 0.68
CA PRO A 12 -14.99 0.82 0.55
C PRO A 12 -15.70 1.71 1.58
N SER A 13 -15.02 2.78 2.01
CA SER A 13 -15.60 3.81 2.88
C SER A 13 -16.97 4.27 2.38
N GLY A 14 -17.91 4.45 3.30
CA GLY A 14 -19.30 4.84 3.03
C GLY A 14 -20.22 3.72 2.52
N LYS A 15 -19.75 2.47 2.42
CA LYS A 15 -20.60 1.30 2.09
C LYS A 15 -20.90 0.45 3.32
N VAL A 16 -21.87 -0.47 3.18
CA VAL A 16 -22.13 -1.50 4.19
C VAL A 16 -20.84 -2.26 4.53
N ALA A 17 -20.61 -2.54 5.82
CA ALA A 17 -19.42 -3.22 6.33
C ALA A 17 -18.10 -2.55 5.89
N CYS A 18 -18.00 -1.22 6.01
CA CYS A 18 -16.80 -0.42 5.76
C CYS A 18 -15.93 -0.20 7.02
N GLY A 19 -15.99 -1.10 7.99
CA GLY A 19 -15.15 -1.02 9.19
C GLY A 19 -15.50 0.15 10.11
N ALA A 20 -14.58 0.45 11.01
CA ALA A 20 -14.72 1.53 11.98
C ALA A 20 -14.37 2.91 11.37
N VAL A 21 -15.11 3.93 11.80
CA VAL A 21 -14.86 5.33 11.44
C VAL A 21 -14.74 6.13 12.74
N GLY A 22 -13.54 6.67 12.98
CA GLY A 22 -13.23 7.56 14.09
C GLY A 22 -12.41 8.76 13.61
N LEU A 23 -11.27 9.00 14.25
CA LEU A 23 -10.29 9.99 13.78
C LEU A 23 -9.59 9.56 12.47
N LEU A 24 -9.63 8.25 12.19
CA LEU A 24 -9.29 7.64 10.90
C LEU A 24 -10.50 6.87 10.36
N ASP A 25 -10.54 6.71 9.04
CA ASP A 25 -11.49 5.82 8.36
C ASP A 25 -10.77 4.51 8.04
N GLU A 26 -11.12 3.43 8.74
CA GLU A 26 -10.44 2.14 8.63
C GLU A 26 -10.38 1.67 7.16
N SER A 27 -11.50 1.71 6.44
CA SER A 27 -11.57 1.23 5.06
C SER A 27 -10.70 2.03 4.10
N ARG A 28 -10.61 3.35 4.30
CA ARG A 28 -9.74 4.21 3.50
C ARG A 28 -8.27 3.90 3.79
N GLU A 29 -7.89 3.85 5.06
CA GLU A 29 -6.50 3.64 5.45
C GLU A 29 -6.01 2.22 5.11
N ASN A 30 -6.84 1.19 5.29
CA ASN A 30 -6.55 -0.18 4.85
C ASN A 30 -6.15 -0.22 3.37
N ARG A 31 -6.88 0.47 2.50
CA ARG A 31 -6.63 0.47 1.05
C ARG A 31 -5.37 1.22 0.67
N LEU A 32 -5.04 2.32 1.37
CA LEU A 32 -3.80 3.04 1.17
C LEU A 32 -2.59 2.17 1.54
N VAL A 33 -2.64 1.55 2.73
CA VAL A 33 -1.57 0.68 3.24
C VAL A 33 -1.40 -0.55 2.35
N VAL A 34 -2.48 -1.24 1.98
CA VAL A 34 -2.44 -2.44 1.12
C VAL A 34 -1.87 -2.14 -0.25
N LYS A 35 -2.29 -1.04 -0.88
CA LYS A 35 -1.77 -0.65 -2.20
C LYS A 35 -0.25 -0.45 -2.16
N GLU A 36 0.25 0.18 -1.10
CA GLU A 36 1.68 0.41 -0.92
C GLU A 36 2.43 -0.90 -0.59
N ILE A 37 1.91 -1.75 0.30
CA ILE A 37 2.49 -3.08 0.61
C ILE A 37 2.66 -3.90 -0.69
N ILE A 38 1.63 -3.96 -1.52
CA ILE A 38 1.68 -4.69 -2.79
C ILE A 38 2.77 -4.14 -3.70
N SER A 39 2.87 -2.81 -3.81
CA SER A 39 3.92 -2.15 -4.59
C SER A 39 5.32 -2.52 -4.09
N LEU A 40 5.54 -2.44 -2.78
CA LEU A 40 6.83 -2.72 -2.15
C LEU A 40 7.25 -4.18 -2.31
N LEU A 41 6.36 -5.12 -2.00
CA LEU A 41 6.65 -6.55 -2.14
C LEU A 41 6.91 -6.94 -3.60
N ARG A 42 6.19 -6.35 -4.57
CA ARG A 42 6.49 -6.55 -6.00
C ARG A 42 7.83 -5.97 -6.39
N SER A 43 8.19 -4.80 -5.87
CA SER A 43 9.50 -4.18 -6.13
C SER A 43 10.67 -4.99 -5.57
N ALA A 44 10.43 -5.76 -4.49
CA ALA A 44 11.36 -6.73 -3.93
C ALA A 44 11.39 -8.07 -4.69
N GLY A 45 10.69 -8.17 -5.83
CA GLY A 45 10.70 -9.37 -6.67
C GLY A 45 9.74 -10.48 -6.22
N HIS A 46 8.80 -10.21 -5.31
CA HIS A 46 7.75 -11.15 -4.94
C HIS A 46 6.55 -11.07 -5.89
N LYS A 47 5.82 -12.19 -6.03
CA LYS A 47 4.52 -12.21 -6.70
C LYS A 47 3.43 -11.89 -5.68
N VAL A 48 2.61 -10.88 -5.97
CA VAL A 48 1.61 -10.41 -5.00
C VAL A 48 0.27 -10.20 -5.67
N TYR A 49 -0.79 -10.68 -5.03
CA TYR A 49 -2.16 -10.52 -5.50
C TYR A 49 -3.02 -9.74 -4.52
N ASP A 50 -3.85 -8.84 -5.07
CA ASP A 50 -4.82 -8.07 -4.31
C ASP A 50 -6.13 -8.87 -4.16
N CYS A 51 -6.45 -9.24 -2.91
CA CYS A 51 -7.67 -9.97 -2.55
C CYS A 51 -8.76 -9.05 -1.97
N THR A 52 -8.58 -7.73 -2.02
CA THR A 52 -9.53 -6.74 -1.50
C THR A 52 -10.92 -6.86 -2.13
N CYS A 53 -11.97 -6.78 -1.31
CA CYS A 53 -13.36 -6.68 -1.77
C CYS A 53 -13.79 -5.21 -1.93
N SER A 54 -14.58 -4.89 -2.96
CA SER A 54 -15.07 -3.51 -3.20
C SER A 54 -16.59 -3.41 -3.40
N ASN A 55 -17.28 -4.54 -3.33
CA ASN A 55 -18.69 -4.71 -3.70
C ASN A 55 -19.41 -5.76 -2.83
N GLY A 56 -19.03 -5.88 -1.56
CA GLY A 56 -19.76 -6.71 -0.61
C GLY A 56 -21.15 -6.14 -0.31
N LYS A 57 -22.13 -7.02 -0.06
CA LYS A 57 -23.52 -6.68 0.26
C LYS A 57 -23.81 -6.73 1.76
N SER A 58 -22.93 -7.35 2.55
CA SER A 58 -22.97 -7.45 4.00
C SER A 58 -21.56 -7.78 4.53
N GLN A 59 -21.35 -7.76 5.85
CA GLN A 59 -20.07 -8.17 6.44
C GLN A 59 -19.70 -9.61 6.07
N GLY A 60 -20.65 -10.54 6.18
CA GLY A 60 -20.44 -11.94 5.79
C GLY A 60 -20.10 -12.11 4.31
N ASP A 61 -20.73 -11.32 3.42
CA ASP A 61 -20.43 -11.35 1.98
C ASP A 61 -19.03 -10.77 1.68
N VAL A 62 -18.61 -9.69 2.36
CA VAL A 62 -17.24 -9.17 2.26
C VAL A 62 -16.22 -10.24 2.63
N LEU A 63 -16.40 -10.85 3.80
CA LEU A 63 -15.51 -11.90 4.32
C LEU A 63 -15.42 -13.09 3.35
N LYS A 64 -16.57 -13.60 2.89
CA LYS A 64 -16.64 -14.70 1.91
C LYS A 64 -15.93 -14.35 0.61
N LYS A 65 -16.11 -13.13 0.08
CA LYS A 65 -15.46 -12.69 -1.17
C LYS A 65 -13.95 -12.53 -1.03
N ILE A 66 -13.45 -12.00 0.09
CA ILE A 66 -12.01 -11.91 0.34
C ILE A 66 -11.41 -13.31 0.41
N VAL A 67 -11.99 -14.20 1.24
CA VAL A 67 -11.53 -15.58 1.39
C VAL A 67 -11.58 -16.35 0.06
N ALA A 68 -12.66 -16.19 -0.71
CA ALA A 68 -12.77 -16.83 -2.02
C ALA A 68 -11.69 -16.35 -2.99
N LYS A 69 -11.24 -15.09 -2.92
CA LYS A 69 -10.09 -14.61 -3.72
C LYS A 69 -8.78 -15.19 -3.23
N CYS A 70 -8.55 -15.23 -1.92
CA CYS A 70 -7.36 -15.84 -1.31
C CYS A 70 -7.22 -17.32 -1.73
N ASN A 71 -8.30 -18.08 -1.62
CA ASN A 71 -8.32 -19.53 -1.86
C ASN A 71 -8.23 -19.93 -3.34
N LYS A 72 -8.24 -18.98 -4.29
CA LYS A 72 -8.01 -19.29 -5.72
C LYS A 72 -6.59 -19.76 -6.02
N ARG A 73 -5.66 -19.61 -5.07
CA ARG A 73 -4.23 -19.82 -5.29
C ARG A 73 -3.56 -20.34 -4.04
N GLU A 74 -2.54 -21.17 -4.25
CA GLU A 74 -1.59 -21.51 -3.21
C GLU A 74 -0.56 -20.38 -3.06
N VAL A 75 -0.40 -19.86 -1.85
CA VAL A 75 0.54 -18.78 -1.53
C VAL A 75 1.28 -19.05 -0.22
N SER A 76 2.40 -18.39 0.00
CA SER A 76 3.18 -18.54 1.23
C SER A 76 2.47 -17.95 2.44
N LEU A 77 1.78 -16.82 2.26
CA LEU A 77 1.05 -16.13 3.31
C LEU A 77 -0.11 -15.29 2.73
N ASP A 78 -1.28 -15.44 3.35
CA ASP A 78 -2.44 -14.56 3.23
C ASP A 78 -2.35 -13.49 4.35
N VAL A 79 -2.45 -12.20 4.00
CA VAL A 79 -2.40 -11.09 4.95
C VAL A 79 -3.59 -10.15 4.76
N SER A 80 -4.40 -9.95 5.79
CA SER A 80 -5.43 -8.91 5.82
C SER A 80 -5.00 -7.73 6.68
N ILE A 81 -5.12 -6.52 6.16
CA ILE A 81 -4.79 -5.28 6.87
C ILE A 81 -6.07 -4.62 7.39
N HIS A 82 -6.04 -4.26 8.66
CA HIS A 82 -7.11 -3.65 9.44
C HIS A 82 -6.58 -2.51 10.33
N PHE A 83 -7.48 -1.68 10.83
CA PHE A 83 -7.20 -0.74 11.91
C PHE A 83 -8.20 -1.02 13.04
N ASN A 84 -7.69 -1.03 14.26
CA ASN A 84 -8.46 -1.44 15.41
C ASN A 84 -9.40 -0.32 15.87
N SER A 85 -10.31 -0.65 16.79
CA SER A 85 -11.16 0.32 17.48
C SER A 85 -11.47 -0.16 18.90
N GLY A 86 -12.07 0.70 19.71
CA GLY A 86 -12.48 0.38 21.09
C GLY A 86 -11.59 1.00 22.16
N ARG A 87 -10.64 1.87 21.79
CA ARG A 87 -9.92 2.70 22.77
C ARG A 87 -10.79 3.84 23.29
N ASN A 88 -11.73 4.32 22.46
CA ASN A 88 -12.64 5.41 22.78
C ASN A 88 -11.92 6.65 23.34
N ASP A 89 -10.76 6.98 22.77
CA ASP A 89 -9.88 8.07 23.21
C ASP A 89 -9.67 9.10 22.10
N CYS A 90 -10.76 9.79 21.75
CA CYS A 90 -10.72 10.83 20.72
C CYS A 90 -10.03 12.13 21.19
N SER A 91 -9.80 12.29 22.49
CA SER A 91 -9.21 13.49 23.10
C SER A 91 -7.69 13.39 23.28
N GLY A 92 -7.18 12.16 23.39
CA GLY A 92 -5.79 11.81 23.63
C GLY A 92 -5.49 11.74 25.13
N ASP A 93 -4.87 10.64 25.54
CA ASP A 93 -4.36 10.40 26.89
C ASP A 93 -2.81 10.40 26.95
N GLY A 94 -2.16 10.68 25.82
CA GLY A 94 -0.70 10.70 25.68
C GLY A 94 -0.10 9.29 25.55
N LYS A 95 -0.92 8.24 25.38
CA LYS A 95 -0.48 6.85 25.31
C LYS A 95 -0.83 6.24 23.97
N ILE A 96 0.22 5.86 23.25
CA ILE A 96 0.13 5.11 22.00
C ILE A 96 -0.42 3.70 22.26
N ALA A 97 -1.60 3.39 21.74
CA ALA A 97 -2.23 2.07 21.88
C ALA A 97 -1.50 1.00 21.06
N GLY A 98 -1.18 1.32 19.80
CA GLY A 98 -0.26 0.56 18.95
C GLY A 98 -0.84 -0.64 18.19
N ALA A 99 0.07 -1.51 17.73
CA ALA A 99 -0.20 -2.54 16.73
C ALA A 99 -0.29 -3.95 17.34
N GLU A 100 -1.14 -4.80 16.76
CA GLU A 100 -1.24 -6.24 17.06
C GLU A 100 -1.39 -7.08 15.78
N VAL A 101 -1.07 -8.37 15.87
CA VAL A 101 -1.24 -9.32 14.76
C VAL A 101 -1.98 -10.55 15.24
N TRP A 102 -3.08 -10.88 14.56
CA TRP A 102 -3.93 -12.03 14.83
C TRP A 102 -3.61 -13.21 13.91
N CYS A 103 -3.66 -14.43 14.44
CA CYS A 103 -3.49 -15.66 13.68
C CYS A 103 -4.21 -16.84 14.34
N THR A 104 -4.41 -17.96 13.64
CA THR A 104 -4.98 -19.19 14.26
C THR A 104 -4.00 -19.90 15.20
N ALA A 105 -2.70 -19.72 14.97
CA ALA A 105 -1.63 -20.31 15.77
C ALA A 105 -0.33 -19.56 15.48
N SER A 106 0.43 -19.23 16.53
CA SER A 106 1.70 -18.52 16.42
C SER A 106 2.85 -19.48 16.13
N SER A 107 2.94 -19.94 14.89
CA SER A 107 4.00 -20.86 14.45
C SER A 107 4.43 -20.60 13.00
N GLY A 108 5.62 -21.10 12.63
CA GLY A 108 6.15 -21.03 11.27
C GLY A 108 6.18 -19.61 10.69
N ILE A 109 5.74 -19.48 9.44
CA ILE A 109 5.73 -18.18 8.73
C ILE A 109 4.82 -17.14 9.39
N LYS A 110 3.72 -17.57 10.03
CA LYS A 110 2.79 -16.66 10.72
C LYS A 110 3.50 -15.94 11.87
N LYS A 111 4.19 -16.69 12.73
CA LYS A 111 4.97 -16.15 13.84
C LYS A 111 6.09 -15.23 13.35
N ARG A 112 6.92 -15.71 12.41
CA ARG A 112 8.08 -14.95 11.92
C ARG A 112 7.68 -13.61 11.28
N ALA A 113 6.63 -13.61 10.46
CA ALA A 113 6.13 -12.39 9.84
C ALA A 113 5.55 -11.44 10.90
N ALA A 114 4.69 -11.94 11.79
CA ALA A 114 4.07 -11.14 12.84
C ALA A 114 5.09 -10.50 13.80
N GLU A 115 6.10 -11.24 14.26
CA GLU A 115 7.17 -10.72 15.12
C GLU A 115 7.94 -9.59 14.45
N LYS A 116 8.27 -9.74 13.15
CA LYS A 116 8.99 -8.70 12.41
C LYS A 116 8.12 -7.48 12.13
N ILE A 117 6.85 -7.67 11.77
CA ILE A 117 5.89 -6.56 11.60
C ILE A 117 5.82 -5.75 12.90
N LEU A 118 5.56 -6.40 14.03
CA LEU A 118 5.42 -5.74 15.32
C LEU A 118 6.72 -5.08 15.79
N LYS A 119 7.88 -5.70 15.53
CA LYS A 119 9.19 -5.08 15.79
C LYS A 119 9.39 -3.82 14.96
N ASN A 120 9.01 -3.83 13.68
CA ASN A 120 9.15 -2.67 12.80
C ASN A 120 8.17 -1.55 13.16
N MET A 121 6.91 -1.89 13.46
CA MET A 121 5.92 -0.93 13.97
C MET A 121 6.40 -0.27 15.27
N LYS A 122 7.03 -1.04 16.18
CA LYS A 122 7.64 -0.48 17.39
C LYS A 122 8.75 0.53 17.11
N LYS A 123 9.56 0.32 16.07
CA LYS A 123 10.59 1.30 15.66
C LYS A 123 9.97 2.61 15.16
N LEU A 124 8.75 2.58 14.63
CA LEU A 124 8.00 3.78 14.23
C LEU A 124 7.33 4.50 15.42
N GLY A 125 7.41 3.93 16.63
CA GLY A 125 6.83 4.50 17.85
C GLY A 125 5.55 3.82 18.33
N PHE A 126 4.97 2.89 17.56
CA PHE A 126 3.76 2.18 17.98
C PHE A 126 4.04 1.21 19.12
N THR A 127 3.14 1.11 20.09
CA THR A 127 3.20 0.05 21.10
C THR A 127 3.08 -1.32 20.44
N ASN A 128 3.96 -2.26 20.78
CA ASN A 128 3.86 -3.64 20.33
C ASN A 128 2.93 -4.41 21.29
N ARG A 129 1.71 -4.70 20.86
CA ARG A 129 0.68 -5.40 21.66
C ARG A 129 0.74 -6.93 21.51
N GLY A 130 1.70 -7.43 20.74
CA GLY A 130 2.00 -8.84 20.57
C GLY A 130 1.15 -9.56 19.51
N ILE A 131 1.45 -10.85 19.38
CA ILE A 131 0.70 -11.78 18.53
C ILE A 131 -0.48 -12.31 19.35
N LYS A 132 -1.67 -12.29 18.76
CA LYS A 132 -2.90 -12.83 19.34
C LYS A 132 -3.33 -14.07 18.56
N THR A 133 -3.77 -15.11 19.28
CA THR A 133 -4.30 -16.33 18.66
C THR A 133 -5.79 -16.42 18.84
N THR A 134 -6.52 -16.73 17.78
CA THR A 134 -7.98 -16.87 17.83
C THR A 134 -8.49 -17.92 16.85
N GLY A 135 -9.53 -18.63 17.26
CA GLY A 135 -10.35 -19.46 16.38
C GLY A 135 -11.67 -18.79 16.00
N GLY A 136 -11.86 -17.49 16.26
CA GLY A 136 -13.14 -16.78 16.04
C GLY A 136 -13.21 -15.94 14.76
N LEU A 137 -12.09 -15.62 14.11
CA LEU A 137 -12.08 -14.73 12.95
C LEU A 137 -12.26 -15.52 11.65
N TYR A 138 -13.37 -15.24 10.94
CA TYR A 138 -13.74 -15.94 9.70
C TYR A 138 -12.60 -16.01 8.68
N TYR A 139 -11.93 -14.88 8.42
CA TYR A 139 -10.82 -14.79 7.47
C TYR A 139 -9.70 -15.79 7.79
N LEU A 140 -9.27 -15.84 9.06
CA LEU A 140 -8.18 -16.70 9.50
C LEU A 140 -8.53 -18.19 9.46
N ASN A 141 -9.81 -18.51 9.67
CA ASN A 141 -10.29 -19.89 9.73
C ASN A 141 -10.64 -20.50 8.37
N HIS A 142 -10.98 -19.65 7.38
CA HIS A 142 -11.49 -20.12 6.08
C HIS A 142 -10.53 -19.88 4.93
N THR A 143 -9.39 -19.22 5.17
CA THR A 143 -8.26 -19.21 4.23
C THR A 143 -7.55 -20.56 4.27
N ILE A 144 -7.25 -21.13 3.10
CA ILE A 144 -6.58 -22.45 2.97
C ILE A 144 -5.09 -22.33 3.26
N ASN A 145 -4.45 -21.23 2.83
CA ASN A 145 -3.04 -21.00 3.11
C ASN A 145 -2.83 -20.49 4.54
N LYS A 146 -1.57 -20.29 4.94
CA LYS A 146 -1.27 -19.67 6.22
C LYS A 146 -1.71 -18.21 6.20
N ALA A 147 -2.46 -17.78 7.22
CA ALA A 147 -3.01 -16.43 7.28
C ALA A 147 -2.64 -15.67 8.57
N ILE A 148 -2.48 -14.36 8.44
CA ILE A 148 -2.42 -13.40 9.54
C ILE A 148 -3.33 -12.20 9.25
N LEU A 149 -3.79 -11.54 10.31
CA LEU A 149 -4.53 -10.29 10.23
C LEU A 149 -3.76 -9.25 11.05
N VAL A 150 -3.45 -8.11 10.45
CA VAL A 150 -2.67 -7.04 11.09
C VAL A 150 -3.62 -5.91 11.46
N GLU A 151 -3.66 -5.57 12.75
CA GLU A 151 -4.28 -4.35 13.26
C GLU A 151 -3.19 -3.29 13.40
N VAL A 152 -3.22 -2.28 12.51
CA VAL A 152 -2.12 -1.32 12.35
C VAL A 152 -1.99 -0.39 13.56
N CYS A 153 -3.09 0.25 13.93
CA CYS A 153 -3.27 1.11 15.10
C CYS A 153 -4.77 1.33 15.32
N PHE A 154 -5.17 2.07 16.36
CA PHE A 154 -6.58 2.33 16.67
C PHE A 154 -7.11 3.57 15.93
N VAL A 155 -8.28 3.47 15.30
CA VAL A 155 -8.91 4.59 14.57
C VAL A 155 -9.54 5.62 15.49
N ASP A 156 -9.82 5.25 16.72
CA ASP A 156 -10.51 6.02 17.76
C ASP A 156 -9.58 6.40 18.92
N ASP A 157 -8.28 6.38 18.69
CA ASP A 157 -7.22 6.80 19.61
C ASP A 157 -6.44 7.95 18.97
N LYS A 158 -6.44 9.11 19.63
CA LYS A 158 -5.85 10.33 19.07
C LYS A 158 -4.34 10.23 18.91
N ASP A 159 -3.66 9.66 19.89
CA ASP A 159 -2.21 9.53 19.90
C ASP A 159 -1.73 8.57 18.78
N ASP A 160 -2.42 7.44 18.58
CA ASP A 160 -2.19 6.53 17.44
C ASP A 160 -2.43 7.24 16.09
N CYS A 161 -3.53 8.01 15.98
CA CYS A 161 -3.88 8.73 14.76
C CYS A 161 -2.85 9.79 14.38
N GLU A 162 -2.37 10.57 15.36
CA GLU A 162 -1.33 11.58 15.16
C GLU A 162 0.00 10.93 14.79
N LEU A 163 0.40 9.85 15.46
CA LEU A 163 1.61 9.11 15.13
C LEU A 163 1.54 8.51 13.72
N TYR A 164 0.42 7.89 13.35
CA TYR A 164 0.20 7.35 12.02
C TYR A 164 0.29 8.42 10.93
N LYS A 165 -0.35 9.59 11.14
CA LYS A 165 -0.28 10.72 10.20
C LYS A 165 1.14 11.29 10.10
N LYS A 166 1.86 11.38 11.21
CA LYS A 166 3.25 11.88 11.27
C LYS A 166 4.22 10.94 10.57
N ALA A 167 4.12 9.64 10.80
CA ALA A 167 4.93 8.62 10.12
C ALA A 167 4.57 8.54 8.62
N GLY A 168 3.27 8.65 8.32
CA GLY A 168 2.71 8.50 6.99
C GLY A 168 2.48 7.05 6.61
N TYR A 169 1.36 6.78 5.92
CA TYR A 169 0.94 5.42 5.55
C TYR A 169 2.00 4.61 4.78
N LYS A 170 2.91 5.28 4.07
CA LYS A 170 3.97 4.62 3.29
C LYS A 170 5.05 4.00 4.16
N GLU A 171 5.46 4.69 5.22
CA GLU A 171 6.45 4.16 6.16
C GLU A 171 5.84 3.03 6.99
N VAL A 172 4.57 3.15 7.36
CA VAL A 172 3.80 2.06 7.99
C VAL A 172 3.68 0.85 7.06
N ALA A 173 3.29 1.06 5.81
CA ALA A 173 3.24 0.00 4.80
C ALA A 173 4.61 -0.65 4.56
N ARG A 174 5.70 0.12 4.57
CA ARG A 174 7.07 -0.39 4.51
C ARG A 174 7.39 -1.29 5.70
N ALA A 175 7.15 -0.83 6.92
CA ALA A 175 7.38 -1.61 8.13
C ALA A 175 6.66 -2.97 8.09
N ILE A 176 5.41 -2.98 7.60
CA ILE A 176 4.61 -4.19 7.43
C ILE A 176 5.16 -5.07 6.30
N ALA A 177 5.43 -4.50 5.12
CA ALA A 177 5.94 -5.24 3.96
C ALA A 177 7.28 -5.92 4.24
N GLU A 178 8.20 -5.23 4.91
CA GLU A 178 9.50 -5.80 5.35
C GLU A 178 9.30 -6.90 6.39
N GLY A 179 8.29 -6.76 7.24
CA GLY A 179 7.89 -7.81 8.17
C GLY A 179 7.38 -9.07 7.46
N ILE A 180 6.54 -8.89 6.43
CA ILE A 180 6.01 -9.98 5.58
C ILE A 180 7.14 -10.66 4.80
N ALA A 181 8.00 -9.87 4.13
CA ALA A 181 9.11 -10.37 3.34
C ALA A 181 10.19 -11.04 4.20
N GLY A 182 10.31 -10.60 5.45
CA GLY A 182 11.33 -11.05 6.38
C GLY A 182 12.69 -10.39 6.18
N GLU A 183 12.78 -9.36 5.35
CA GLU A 183 13.99 -8.63 5.03
C GLU A 183 13.67 -7.15 4.78
N GLU A 184 14.68 -6.30 4.92
CA GLU A 184 14.55 -4.90 4.52
C GLU A 184 14.35 -4.81 3.02
N ILE A 185 13.29 -4.13 2.60
CA ILE A 185 13.00 -3.91 1.20
C ILE A 185 13.83 -2.71 0.83
N LYS A 186 15.02 -2.99 0.28
CA LYS A 186 15.83 -2.01 -0.41
C LYS A 186 14.93 -1.38 -1.46
N GLN A 187 14.39 -0.20 -1.15
CA GLN A 187 14.01 0.71 -2.21
C GLN A 187 15.29 0.84 -3.02
N GLY A 188 15.29 0.34 -4.26
CA GLY A 188 16.22 0.88 -5.23
C GLY A 188 16.05 2.38 -5.07
N LYS A 189 17.11 3.06 -4.61
CA LYS A 189 17.09 4.52 -4.46
C LYS A 189 16.45 4.97 -5.76
N THR A 190 15.22 5.47 -5.74
CA THR A 190 14.77 6.28 -6.85
C THR A 190 15.60 7.53 -6.64
N SER A 191 16.87 7.47 -7.05
CA SER A 191 17.67 8.63 -7.35
C SER A 191 16.71 9.44 -8.19
N LYS A 192 16.22 10.55 -7.63
CA LYS A 192 15.23 11.37 -8.32
C LYS A 192 15.73 11.51 -9.73
N TYR A 193 14.96 11.07 -10.72
CA TYR A 193 15.40 11.17 -12.09
C TYR A 193 15.60 12.66 -12.34
N THR A 194 16.85 13.06 -12.52
CA THR A 194 17.21 14.43 -12.88
C THR A 194 17.21 14.59 -14.39
N ALA A 195 17.26 13.49 -15.12
CA ALA A 195 16.96 13.42 -16.54
C ALA A 195 16.42 12.04 -16.91
N VAL A 196 15.48 11.99 -17.85
CA VAL A 196 15.07 10.76 -18.53
C VAL A 196 15.19 10.99 -20.03
N LYS A 197 16.04 10.18 -20.67
CA LYS A 197 16.34 10.19 -22.10
C LYS A 197 15.78 8.92 -22.75
N LYS A 198 15.73 8.89 -24.09
CA LYS A 198 15.36 7.69 -24.87
C LYS A 198 16.22 6.47 -24.52
N THR A 199 17.47 6.68 -24.12
CA THR A 199 18.44 5.65 -23.74
C THR A 199 18.46 5.35 -22.23
N SER A 200 17.58 5.97 -21.44
CA SER A 200 17.48 5.68 -20.01
C SER A 200 16.88 4.29 -19.76
N SER A 201 17.03 3.79 -18.53
CA SER A 201 16.52 2.48 -18.16
C SER A 201 15.00 2.36 -18.36
N LYS A 202 14.52 1.13 -18.53
CA LYS A 202 13.10 0.82 -18.69
C LYS A 202 12.25 1.40 -17.56
N GLU A 203 12.77 1.39 -16.34
CA GLU A 203 12.13 1.93 -15.14
C GLU A 203 12.03 3.46 -15.19
N ALA A 204 13.09 4.14 -15.68
CA ALA A 204 13.09 5.59 -15.82
C ALA A 204 12.09 6.06 -16.86
N VAL A 205 12.02 5.36 -18.00
CA VAL A 205 11.05 5.65 -19.06
C VAL A 205 9.63 5.35 -18.57
N ARG A 206 9.42 4.23 -17.90
CA ARG A 206 8.12 3.87 -17.31
C ARG A 206 7.65 4.91 -16.30
N TRP A 207 8.56 5.38 -15.44
CA TRP A 207 8.29 6.46 -14.49
C TRP A 207 7.86 7.74 -15.22
N LEU A 208 8.55 8.13 -16.29
CA LEU A 208 8.19 9.30 -17.09
C LEU A 208 6.80 9.14 -17.71
N GLN A 209 6.49 7.99 -18.31
CA GLN A 209 5.18 7.69 -18.91
C GLN A 209 4.05 7.83 -17.88
N GLY A 210 4.20 7.22 -16.70
CA GLY A 210 3.20 7.31 -15.64
C GLY A 210 3.04 8.74 -15.10
N LYS A 211 4.13 9.50 -15.01
CA LYS A 211 4.06 10.91 -14.61
C LYS A 211 3.41 11.80 -15.66
N LEU A 212 3.67 11.59 -16.95
CA LEU A 212 2.99 12.31 -18.02
C LEU A 212 1.49 12.01 -18.02
N ASN A 213 1.09 10.74 -17.89
CA ASN A 213 -0.31 10.34 -17.73
C ASN A 213 -1.03 11.04 -16.57
N GLN A 214 -0.29 11.39 -15.51
CA GLN A 214 -0.82 12.05 -14.33
C GLN A 214 -0.89 13.58 -14.48
N CYS A 215 0.10 14.19 -15.13
CA CYS A 215 0.33 15.64 -15.12
C CYS A 215 -0.19 16.33 -16.38
N TYR A 216 -0.20 15.66 -17.53
CA TYR A 216 -0.80 16.17 -18.74
C TYR A 216 -2.33 16.12 -18.63
N THR A 217 -2.99 17.22 -18.99
CA THR A 217 -4.44 17.40 -18.87
C THR A 217 -5.14 17.65 -20.21
N GLY A 218 -4.42 17.53 -21.32
CA GLY A 218 -5.02 17.65 -22.65
C GLY A 218 -5.67 16.35 -23.12
N THR A 219 -5.86 16.23 -24.43
CA THR A 219 -6.73 15.22 -25.06
C THR A 219 -6.00 13.96 -25.55
N LEU A 220 -4.67 13.92 -25.49
CA LEU A 220 -3.90 12.74 -25.92
C LEU A 220 -4.26 11.48 -25.11
N PRO A 221 -4.34 10.30 -25.76
CA PRO A 221 -4.57 9.03 -25.07
C PRO A 221 -3.49 8.74 -24.02
N LYS A 222 -3.87 8.06 -22.94
CA LYS A 222 -2.92 7.61 -21.92
C LYS A 222 -1.86 6.70 -22.53
N LEU A 223 -0.60 6.94 -22.15
CA LEU A 223 0.53 6.11 -22.49
C LEU A 223 0.43 4.75 -21.81
N ALA A 224 0.87 3.71 -22.52
CA ALA A 224 1.24 2.46 -21.88
C ALA A 224 2.50 2.71 -21.04
N GLU A 225 2.49 2.29 -19.77
CA GLU A 225 3.64 2.38 -18.86
C GLU A 225 4.55 1.16 -19.07
N ASP A 226 5.00 0.95 -20.31
CA ASP A 226 5.76 -0.21 -20.74
C ASP A 226 7.28 -0.05 -20.53
N GLY A 227 7.75 1.19 -20.38
CA GLY A 227 9.16 1.55 -20.30
C GLY A 227 9.87 1.66 -21.64
N ILE A 228 9.13 1.77 -22.75
CA ILE A 228 9.64 1.94 -24.10
C ILE A 228 9.41 3.38 -24.56
N TRP A 229 10.47 4.12 -24.87
CA TRP A 229 10.33 5.48 -25.37
C TRP A 229 9.95 5.47 -26.86
N GLY A 230 8.65 5.34 -27.13
CA GLY A 230 8.08 5.42 -28.47
C GLY A 230 7.62 6.83 -28.89
N PRO A 231 7.10 6.99 -30.12
CA PRO A 231 6.57 8.26 -30.62
C PRO A 231 5.51 8.88 -29.72
N LYS A 232 4.60 8.07 -29.15
CA LYS A 232 3.54 8.54 -28.23
C LYS A 232 4.12 9.14 -26.95
N THR A 233 5.17 8.54 -26.39
CA THR A 233 5.84 9.08 -25.19
C THR A 233 6.50 10.43 -25.50
N GLN A 234 7.12 10.56 -26.68
CA GLN A 234 7.69 11.83 -27.14
C GLN A 234 6.60 12.89 -27.33
N GLU A 235 5.51 12.56 -28.01
CA GLU A 235 4.40 13.45 -28.29
C GLU A 235 3.75 14.00 -27.01
N MET A 236 3.43 13.13 -26.04
CA MET A 236 2.85 13.58 -24.77
C MET A 236 3.83 14.42 -23.94
N LEU A 237 5.14 14.15 -24.02
CA LEU A 237 6.14 14.97 -23.36
C LEU A 237 6.19 16.39 -23.95
N GLU A 238 6.11 16.49 -25.28
CA GLU A 238 6.06 17.77 -25.97
C GLU A 238 4.78 18.55 -25.67
N ALA A 239 3.64 17.86 -25.65
CA ALA A 239 2.36 18.45 -25.27
C ALA A 239 2.34 18.91 -23.80
N TYR A 240 3.02 18.18 -22.91
CA TYR A 240 3.19 18.60 -21.52
C TYR A 240 4.07 19.85 -21.37
N TRP A 241 5.13 20.00 -22.17
CA TRP A 241 5.90 21.26 -22.19
C TRP A 241 5.08 22.42 -22.71
N GLU A 242 4.29 22.21 -23.76
CA GLU A 242 3.40 23.22 -24.31
C GLU A 242 2.35 23.66 -23.29
N GLN A 243 1.75 22.71 -22.55
CA GLN A 243 0.83 22.97 -21.44
C GLN A 243 1.43 23.89 -20.36
N LEU A 244 2.75 23.78 -20.10
CA LEU A 244 3.46 24.60 -19.13
C LEU A 244 4.09 25.87 -19.74
N ASN A 245 3.81 26.15 -21.02
CA ASN A 245 4.41 27.23 -21.80
C ASN A 245 5.96 27.18 -21.80
N TRP A 246 6.53 25.98 -21.94
CA TRP A 246 7.97 25.75 -21.98
C TRP A 246 8.43 25.40 -23.39
N ARG A 247 9.69 25.75 -23.69
CA ARG A 247 10.34 25.33 -24.94
C ARG A 247 10.43 23.80 -25.00
N LYS A 248 10.07 23.23 -26.14
CA LYS A 248 10.20 21.79 -26.43
C LYS A 248 11.68 21.39 -26.44
N GLY A 249 11.96 20.18 -25.95
CA GLY A 249 13.29 19.59 -25.93
C GLY A 249 13.30 18.17 -26.49
N SER A 250 14.44 17.49 -26.40
CA SER A 250 14.58 16.10 -26.87
C SER A 250 14.45 15.04 -25.78
N TYR A 251 14.41 15.46 -24.51
CA TYR A 251 14.30 14.57 -23.34
C TYR A 251 13.79 15.32 -22.09
N ALA A 252 13.31 14.57 -21.10
CA ALA A 252 12.84 15.14 -19.83
C ALA A 252 14.02 15.48 -18.93
N GLY A 253 14.56 16.71 -19.03
CA GLY A 253 15.65 17.19 -18.15
C GLY A 253 15.20 17.58 -16.74
N GLY A 254 16.11 18.17 -15.96
CA GLY A 254 15.90 18.42 -14.52
C GLY A 254 14.70 19.28 -14.19
N LYS A 255 14.44 20.32 -14.98
CA LYS A 255 13.25 21.19 -14.86
C LYS A 255 11.96 20.38 -15.03
N THR A 256 11.90 19.55 -16.07
CA THR A 256 10.77 18.66 -16.37
C THR A 256 10.56 17.64 -15.27
N CYS A 257 11.61 16.94 -14.88
CA CYS A 257 11.51 15.93 -13.84
C CYS A 257 11.07 16.52 -12.50
N LYS A 258 11.60 17.69 -12.11
CA LYS A 258 11.19 18.41 -10.90
C LYS A 258 9.70 18.78 -10.92
N ALA A 259 9.15 19.20 -12.06
CA ALA A 259 7.73 19.49 -12.21
C ALA A 259 6.86 18.23 -12.15
N LEU A 260 7.29 17.14 -12.81
CA LEU A 260 6.60 15.84 -12.77
C LEU A 260 6.58 15.25 -11.35
N TYR A 261 7.68 15.41 -10.58
CA TYR A 261 7.70 15.02 -9.17
C TYR A 261 6.70 15.82 -8.32
N LYS A 262 6.49 17.12 -8.65
CA LYS A 262 5.50 17.98 -7.99
C LYS A 262 4.08 17.82 -8.54
N ASN A 263 3.85 16.89 -9.47
CA ASN A 263 2.57 16.70 -10.17
C ASN A 263 2.01 18.00 -10.78
N ARG A 264 2.89 18.86 -11.29
CA ARG A 264 2.51 20.17 -11.83
C ARG A 264 1.65 20.01 -13.08
N LYS A 265 0.51 20.70 -13.13
CA LYS A 265 -0.42 20.70 -14.28
C LYS A 265 -0.47 22.03 -15.02
N LYS A 266 -0.02 23.13 -14.40
CA LYS A 266 0.17 24.48 -14.99
C LYS A 266 1.35 25.14 -14.30
#